data_AF-A0A7M2WQI6-F1
#
_entry.id   AF-A0A7M2WQI6-F1
#
_cell.length_a   1.000
_cell.length_b   1.000
_cell.length_c   1.000
_cell.angle_alpha   90.00
_cell.angle_beta   90.00
_cell.angle_gamma   90.00
#
_symmetry.space_group_name_H-M   'P 1'
#
loop_
_entity.id
_entity.type
_entity.pdbx_description
1 polymer ?
#
loop_
_entity_poly.entity_id
_entity_poly.type
_entity_poly.pdbx_seq_one_letter_code
_entity_poly.pdbx_strand_id
1 'polypeptide(L)'
;MTRRFLPFLIVFVVAFAALVAPAAAAKDAKPTLPPPLPGAANFIDDKTMIVGYVDVPAVEPEALLNWVVTMLKAGQSPQEEIDGATYALRGLVPPAKKWVGDFGRAGGKALFVVVSSDALVPPVVVVPVDRRANGNALAELLKSPFGVPLPSGFIPTPGKPGPGIPYGYHVDRIGDALALGNPQTLRKANELSRQPGRPARPELTAALADSGGTVRVAFAMTEPLRTILRSIGPNLPAELGGEPTATLTEKMSWATLSFDAPAGRSTDASLRLSMQAVDSDAARRLKNIAVAVFRTTVNDGDLGKHPDKDKVLTMLEPQVQGDRVEVRLDPAEMKASAGILGPLAIKAREKAARDESETKLKLLVSAIRNYTGDTGGRFPRSMEDPELLKYLGKTPAEHKVALLNPVNPGRGYVMLSPSVPAGVNPSAVLLVYEGYDKWPSTGIQGGFADGRVAVIKTEPELKAMVRAATGR
;
A
#
# COMPACT_ATOMS: atom_id res chain seq x y z
N MET A 1 -4.11 -3.03 20.18
CA MET A 1 -4.13 -3.27 18.72
C MET A 1 -5.00 -2.27 17.95
N THR A 2 -6.13 -1.80 18.50
CA THR A 2 -7.08 -0.88 17.82
C THR A 2 -6.53 0.49 17.40
N ARG A 3 -5.60 1.10 18.16
CA ARG A 3 -4.98 2.40 17.80
C ARG A 3 -4.11 2.39 16.54
N ARG A 4 -3.70 1.22 16.03
CA ARG A 4 -2.86 1.12 14.81
C ARG A 4 -3.65 0.71 13.57
N PHE A 5 -4.82 0.09 13.69
CA PHE A 5 -5.48 -0.57 12.56
C PHE A 5 -6.25 0.41 11.64
N LEU A 6 -6.92 1.40 12.23
CA LEU A 6 -7.71 2.40 11.48
C LEU A 6 -6.85 3.42 10.71
N PRO A 7 -5.79 4.02 11.29
CA PRO A 7 -4.85 4.83 10.50
C PRO A 7 -4.12 3.98 9.46
N PHE A 8 -3.89 2.68 9.72
CA PHE A 8 -3.30 1.77 8.73
C PHE A 8 -4.22 1.52 7.53
N LEU A 9 -5.54 1.41 7.70
CA LEU A 9 -6.47 1.26 6.57
C LEU A 9 -6.54 2.52 5.68
N ILE A 10 -6.59 3.70 6.30
CA ILE A 10 -6.63 4.99 5.57
C ILE A 10 -5.28 5.25 4.89
N VAL A 11 -4.17 5.04 5.60
CA VAL A 11 -2.82 5.12 5.02
C VAL A 11 -2.62 4.03 3.98
N PHE A 12 -3.18 2.82 4.11
CA PHE A 12 -3.06 1.79 3.10
C PHE A 12 -3.89 2.13 1.86
N VAL A 13 -5.08 2.71 1.97
CA VAL A 13 -5.85 3.15 0.78
C VAL A 13 -5.17 4.33 0.09
N VAL A 14 -4.62 5.28 0.84
CA VAL A 14 -3.87 6.44 0.28
C VAL A 14 -2.49 6.04 -0.24
N ALA A 15 -1.77 5.16 0.47
CA ALA A 15 -0.48 4.62 0.05
C ALA A 15 -0.65 3.63 -1.10
N PHE A 16 -1.74 2.87 -1.17
CA PHE A 16 -2.07 2.03 -2.31
C PHE A 16 -2.45 2.90 -3.52
N ALA A 17 -3.22 3.97 -3.33
CA ALA A 17 -3.43 4.97 -4.39
C ALA A 17 -2.11 5.63 -4.83
N ALA A 18 -1.14 5.83 -3.92
CA ALA A 18 0.18 6.38 -4.22
C ALA A 18 1.20 5.35 -4.76
N LEU A 19 1.02 4.05 -4.48
CA LEU A 19 1.90 2.95 -4.90
C LEU A 19 1.41 2.26 -6.19
N VAL A 20 0.14 2.43 -6.56
CA VAL A 20 -0.50 1.73 -7.71
C VAL A 20 -0.56 2.58 -8.98
N ALA A 21 0.00 3.79 -8.98
CA ALA A 21 0.00 4.64 -10.17
C ALA A 21 1.43 4.76 -10.73
N PRO A 22 1.72 4.02 -11.83
CA PRO A 22 1.82 4.71 -13.12
C PRO A 22 1.30 3.85 -14.29
N ALA A 23 0.38 4.36 -15.11
CA ALA A 23 -0.15 3.62 -16.25
C ALA A 23 -0.56 4.60 -17.39
N ALA A 24 -0.60 4.26 -18.71
CA ALA A 24 -0.69 5.15 -19.89
C ALA A 24 -1.68 4.76 -21.03
N ALA A 25 -2.61 5.66 -21.35
CA ALA A 25 -3.13 6.06 -22.67
C ALA A 25 -4.45 5.45 -23.24
N ALA A 26 -5.48 6.31 -23.30
CA ALA A 26 -6.39 6.50 -24.44
C ALA A 26 -6.82 7.99 -24.49
N LYS A 27 -6.55 8.66 -25.62
CA LYS A 27 -7.05 10.03 -25.86
C LYS A 27 -8.56 10.00 -26.15
N ASP A 28 -9.26 10.97 -25.58
CA ASP A 28 -10.66 11.35 -25.84
C ASP A 28 -11.77 10.49 -25.20
N ALA A 29 -11.45 9.59 -24.27
CA ALA A 29 -12.50 8.89 -23.51
C ALA A 29 -13.06 9.82 -22.42
N LYS A 30 -14.31 10.28 -22.56
CA LYS A 30 -15.10 10.70 -21.39
C LYS A 30 -15.07 9.54 -20.38
N PRO A 31 -14.94 9.80 -19.06
CA PRO A 31 -15.06 8.75 -18.05
C PRO A 31 -16.39 8.02 -18.25
N THR A 32 -16.34 6.84 -18.87
CA THR A 32 -17.52 5.99 -19.00
C THR A 32 -17.83 5.46 -17.62
N LEU A 33 -19.08 5.61 -17.18
CA LEU A 33 -19.58 4.88 -16.01
C LEU A 33 -19.17 3.41 -16.18
N PRO A 34 -18.56 2.80 -15.15
CA PRO A 34 -18.08 1.44 -15.28
C PRO A 34 -19.27 0.53 -15.57
N PRO A 35 -19.08 -0.49 -16.42
CA PRO A 35 -20.01 -1.59 -16.43
C PRO A 35 -20.02 -2.26 -15.03
N PRO A 36 -21.13 -2.87 -14.61
CA PRO A 36 -21.28 -3.50 -13.30
C PRO A 36 -20.25 -4.62 -13.11
N LEU A 37 -19.22 -4.40 -12.27
CA LEU A 37 -18.11 -5.32 -11.91
C LEU A 37 -17.90 -6.58 -12.80
N PRO A 38 -17.82 -6.47 -14.15
CA PRO A 38 -17.82 -7.66 -14.99
C PRO A 38 -16.45 -8.31 -14.87
N GLY A 39 -16.43 -9.59 -14.52
CA GLY A 39 -15.20 -10.36 -14.31
C GLY A 39 -14.66 -10.33 -12.88
N ALA A 40 -14.84 -9.24 -12.11
CA ALA A 40 -14.43 -9.20 -10.70
C ALA A 40 -15.49 -9.78 -9.75
N ALA A 41 -16.77 -9.79 -10.14
CA ALA A 41 -17.86 -10.34 -9.34
C ALA A 41 -17.56 -11.76 -8.84
N ASN A 42 -16.89 -12.59 -9.64
CA ASN A 42 -16.47 -13.96 -9.33
C ASN A 42 -15.43 -14.09 -8.21
N PHE A 43 -14.92 -12.98 -7.70
CA PHE A 43 -13.90 -12.95 -6.66
C PHE A 43 -14.39 -12.26 -5.38
N ILE A 44 -15.67 -11.86 -5.34
CA ILE A 44 -16.26 -11.06 -4.26
C ILE A 44 -17.27 -11.92 -3.49
N ASP A 45 -17.14 -11.96 -2.17
CA ASP A 45 -17.97 -12.71 -1.23
C ASP A 45 -18.43 -11.88 -0.03
N ASP A 46 -19.14 -12.51 0.91
CA ASP A 46 -19.58 -11.95 2.19
C ASP A 46 -18.43 -11.46 3.09
N LYS A 47 -17.20 -11.90 2.81
CA LYS A 47 -15.97 -11.50 3.53
C LYS A 47 -15.20 -10.40 2.80
N THR A 48 -15.58 -10.03 1.59
CA THR A 48 -14.89 -9.00 0.82
C THR A 48 -15.20 -7.61 1.40
N MET A 49 -14.21 -6.86 1.85
CA MET A 49 -14.46 -5.54 2.46
C MET A 49 -14.06 -4.38 1.55
N ILE A 50 -13.09 -4.58 0.67
CA ILE A 50 -12.58 -3.55 -0.23
C ILE A 50 -12.47 -4.10 -1.65
N VAL A 51 -12.89 -3.30 -2.62
CA VAL A 51 -12.61 -3.52 -4.04
C VAL A 51 -11.99 -2.25 -4.62
N GLY A 52 -10.72 -2.31 -4.97
CA GLY A 52 -10.06 -1.31 -5.80
C GLY A 52 -10.36 -1.56 -7.27
N TYR A 53 -10.50 -0.51 -8.06
CA TYR A 53 -10.63 -0.50 -9.51
C TYR A 53 -9.64 0.51 -10.09
N VAL A 54 -8.98 0.12 -11.17
CA VAL A 54 -8.13 1.00 -11.97
C VAL A 54 -8.54 0.88 -13.44
N ASP A 55 -8.93 2.01 -14.05
CA ASP A 55 -9.08 2.15 -15.50
C ASP A 55 -7.68 2.29 -16.10
N VAL A 56 -7.08 1.17 -16.47
CA VAL A 56 -5.66 1.11 -16.84
C VAL A 56 -5.36 1.98 -18.08
N PRO A 57 -6.18 1.97 -19.15
CA PRO A 57 -6.02 2.89 -20.29
C PRO A 57 -6.14 4.38 -19.91
N ALA A 58 -6.96 4.75 -18.93
CA ALA A 58 -7.17 6.16 -18.59
C ALA A 58 -6.02 6.78 -17.76
N VAL A 59 -5.12 5.98 -17.18
CA VAL A 59 -3.96 6.52 -16.47
C VAL A 59 -3.01 7.13 -17.51
N GLU A 60 -2.25 8.19 -17.15
CA GLU A 60 -1.10 8.68 -17.93
C GLU A 60 0.16 8.94 -17.05
N PRO A 61 1.28 8.19 -17.18
CA PRO A 61 2.39 8.23 -16.23
C PRO A 61 3.14 9.56 -16.28
N GLU A 62 3.27 10.13 -17.48
CA GLU A 62 3.92 11.43 -17.68
C GLU A 62 3.09 12.55 -17.07
N ALA A 63 1.77 12.58 -17.32
CA ALA A 63 0.87 13.57 -16.74
C ALA A 63 0.83 13.45 -15.22
N LEU A 64 0.75 12.23 -14.69
CA LEU A 64 0.80 11.95 -13.26
C LEU A 64 2.13 12.38 -12.63
N LEU A 65 3.27 12.03 -13.25
CA LEU A 65 4.59 12.49 -12.78
C LEU A 65 4.63 14.02 -12.72
N ASN A 66 4.22 14.69 -13.79
CA ASN A 66 4.24 16.15 -13.86
C ASN A 66 3.34 16.77 -12.80
N TRP A 67 2.17 16.17 -12.53
CA TRP A 67 1.29 16.58 -11.45
C TRP A 67 1.94 16.37 -10.08
N VAL A 68 2.52 15.20 -9.78
CA VAL A 68 3.24 14.96 -8.51
C VAL A 68 4.35 15.99 -8.31
N VAL A 69 5.17 16.26 -9.33
CA VAL A 69 6.24 17.28 -9.26
C VAL A 69 5.65 18.68 -9.04
N THR A 70 4.54 19.00 -9.70
CA THR A 70 3.83 20.27 -9.49
C THR A 70 3.31 20.39 -8.06
N MET A 71 2.77 19.30 -7.51
CA MET A 71 2.30 19.23 -6.14
C MET A 71 3.44 19.38 -5.13
N LEU A 72 4.60 18.76 -5.34
CA LEU A 72 5.76 18.95 -4.47
C LEU A 72 6.30 20.39 -4.52
N LYS A 73 6.31 21.02 -5.71
CA LYS A 73 6.69 22.43 -5.86
C LYS A 73 5.71 23.38 -5.18
N ALA A 74 4.41 23.17 -5.36
CA ALA A 74 3.38 23.91 -4.65
C ALA A 74 3.42 23.64 -3.13
N GLY A 75 3.88 22.44 -2.77
CA GLY A 75 4.27 21.96 -1.45
C GLY A 75 5.35 22.76 -0.74
N GLN A 76 6.09 23.59 -1.48
CA GLN A 76 7.36 24.18 -1.03
C GLN A 76 8.33 23.13 -0.49
N SER A 77 8.26 21.89 -1.00
CA SER A 77 9.21 20.83 -0.65
C SER A 77 10.64 21.29 -0.99
N PRO A 78 11.65 20.94 -0.18
CA PRO A 78 13.04 21.19 -0.50
C PRO A 78 13.41 20.72 -1.91
N GLN A 79 14.24 21.49 -2.61
CA GLN A 79 14.62 21.18 -3.99
C GLN A 79 15.27 19.80 -4.13
N GLU A 80 16.06 19.37 -3.14
CA GLU A 80 16.65 18.02 -3.08
C GLU A 80 15.59 16.91 -3.07
N GLU A 81 14.48 17.10 -2.35
CA GLU A 81 13.36 16.16 -2.33
C GLU A 81 12.61 16.15 -3.66
N ILE A 82 12.38 17.32 -4.25
CA ILE A 82 11.76 17.44 -5.58
C ILE A 82 12.61 16.72 -6.61
N ASP A 83 13.92 16.94 -6.62
CA ASP A 83 14.86 16.33 -7.56
C ASP A 83 14.95 14.82 -7.34
N GLY A 84 15.03 14.36 -6.08
CA GLY A 84 15.04 12.95 -5.73
C GLY A 84 13.75 12.24 -6.15
N ALA A 85 12.59 12.80 -5.84
CA ALA A 85 11.29 12.27 -6.26
C ALA A 85 11.14 12.29 -7.79
N THR A 86 11.55 13.38 -8.44
CA THR A 86 11.52 13.53 -9.91
C THR A 86 12.41 12.49 -10.57
N TYR A 87 13.63 12.31 -10.08
CA TYR A 87 14.57 11.32 -10.60
C TYR A 87 14.02 9.89 -10.45
N ALA A 88 13.57 9.54 -9.24
CA ALA A 88 13.00 8.22 -8.96
C ALA A 88 11.78 7.92 -9.84
N LEU A 89 10.83 8.86 -9.95
CA LEU A 89 9.62 8.67 -10.73
C LEU A 89 9.87 8.74 -12.24
N ARG A 90 10.79 9.59 -12.72
CA ARG A 90 11.18 9.62 -14.15
C ARG A 90 11.75 8.29 -14.61
N GLY A 91 12.49 7.58 -13.75
CA GLY A 91 12.96 6.22 -14.05
C GLY A 91 11.82 5.21 -14.26
N LEU A 92 10.67 5.43 -13.63
CA LEU A 92 9.48 4.56 -13.73
C LEU A 92 8.58 4.90 -14.92
N VAL A 93 8.64 6.13 -15.44
CA VAL A 93 7.72 6.56 -16.51
C VAL A 93 7.86 5.73 -17.79
N PRO A 94 9.07 5.52 -18.38
CA PRO A 94 9.20 4.72 -19.60
C PRO A 94 8.68 3.27 -19.46
N PRO A 95 9.07 2.48 -18.44
CA PRO A 95 8.56 1.12 -18.29
C PRO A 95 7.05 1.09 -18.02
N ALA A 96 6.52 2.05 -17.25
CA ALA A 96 5.09 2.15 -16.98
C ALA A 96 4.27 2.47 -18.24
N LYS A 97 4.75 3.43 -19.05
CA LYS A 97 4.13 3.80 -20.32
C LYS A 97 4.11 2.63 -21.29
N LYS A 98 5.22 1.91 -21.38
CA LYS A 98 5.29 0.67 -22.18
C LYS A 98 4.30 -0.38 -21.66
N TRP A 99 4.28 -0.61 -20.35
CA TRP A 99 3.44 -1.63 -19.73
C TRP A 99 1.96 -1.41 -20.01
N VAL A 100 1.45 -0.18 -19.93
CA VAL A 100 0.04 0.05 -20.28
C VAL A 100 -0.24 -0.02 -21.76
N GLY A 101 0.65 0.53 -22.59
CA GLY A 101 0.50 0.35 -24.03
C GLY A 101 0.40 -1.14 -24.39
N ASP A 102 1.23 -1.98 -23.77
CA ASP A 102 1.18 -3.44 -23.92
C ASP A 102 -0.09 -4.06 -23.32
N PHE A 103 -0.52 -3.60 -22.14
CA PHE A 103 -1.73 -4.09 -21.46
C PHE A 103 -2.99 -3.82 -22.30
N GLY A 104 -3.15 -2.59 -22.79
CA GLY A 104 -4.23 -2.19 -23.68
C GLY A 104 -4.19 -2.95 -25.01
N ARG A 105 -3.01 -3.11 -25.63
CA ARG A 105 -2.83 -3.93 -26.85
C ARG A 105 -3.20 -5.39 -26.65
N ALA A 106 -2.93 -5.94 -25.45
CA ALA A 106 -3.33 -7.29 -25.09
C ALA A 106 -4.83 -7.42 -24.76
N GLY A 107 -5.61 -6.32 -24.86
CA GLY A 107 -7.05 -6.29 -24.62
C GLY A 107 -7.44 -6.07 -23.16
N GLY A 108 -6.47 -5.74 -22.30
CA GLY A 108 -6.72 -5.37 -20.91
C GLY A 108 -7.33 -3.97 -20.83
N LYS A 109 -8.35 -3.83 -19.98
CA LYS A 109 -9.09 -2.56 -19.79
C LYS A 109 -9.07 -2.07 -18.36
N ALA A 110 -9.11 -2.99 -17.41
CA ALA A 110 -9.19 -2.65 -16.01
C ALA A 110 -8.45 -3.67 -15.15
N LEU A 111 -8.08 -3.22 -13.95
CA LEU A 111 -7.53 -4.05 -12.90
C LEU A 111 -8.40 -3.85 -11.65
N PHE A 112 -8.70 -4.96 -10.98
CA PHE A 112 -9.40 -4.95 -9.70
C PHE A 112 -8.47 -5.47 -8.62
N VAL A 113 -8.60 -4.92 -7.41
CA VAL A 113 -7.89 -5.40 -6.23
C VAL A 113 -8.92 -5.75 -5.18
N VAL A 114 -9.05 -7.03 -4.87
CA VAL A 114 -10.07 -7.52 -3.95
C VAL A 114 -9.42 -7.87 -2.62
N VAL A 115 -9.89 -7.23 -1.55
CA VAL A 115 -9.41 -7.44 -0.19
C VAL A 115 -10.54 -8.02 0.66
N SER A 116 -10.25 -9.18 1.24
CA SER A 116 -11.14 -9.88 2.17
C SER A 116 -10.77 -9.52 3.61
N SER A 117 -11.75 -9.50 4.52
CA SER A 117 -11.55 -9.27 5.96
C SER A 117 -10.82 -10.41 6.67
N ASP A 118 -10.61 -11.53 5.97
CA ASP A 118 -9.73 -12.62 6.39
C ASP A 118 -8.27 -12.16 6.41
N ALA A 119 -7.81 -11.71 7.58
CA ALA A 119 -6.53 -11.02 7.80
C ALA A 119 -5.27 -11.83 7.39
N LEU A 120 -5.42 -13.12 7.10
CA LEU A 120 -4.32 -14.01 6.71
C LEU A 120 -4.12 -14.09 5.20
N VAL A 121 -5.01 -13.52 4.39
CA VAL A 121 -4.99 -13.68 2.94
C VAL A 121 -4.61 -12.34 2.29
N PRO A 122 -3.47 -12.25 1.58
CA PRO A 122 -3.13 -11.04 0.85
C PRO A 122 -4.17 -10.76 -0.25
N PRO A 123 -4.32 -9.49 -0.67
CA PRO A 123 -5.24 -9.13 -1.75
C PRO A 123 -5.03 -9.96 -3.01
N VAL A 124 -6.12 -10.21 -3.75
CA VAL A 124 -6.05 -10.76 -5.10
C VAL A 124 -6.20 -9.64 -6.11
N VAL A 125 -5.32 -9.62 -7.11
CA VAL A 125 -5.42 -8.72 -8.26
C VAL A 125 -6.14 -9.46 -9.38
N VAL A 126 -7.21 -8.90 -9.93
CA VAL A 126 -8.05 -9.54 -10.95
C VAL A 126 -8.07 -8.68 -12.21
N VAL A 127 -7.82 -9.30 -13.37
CA VAL A 127 -7.93 -8.67 -14.69
C VAL A 127 -8.96 -9.45 -15.50
N PRO A 128 -10.14 -8.87 -15.79
CA PRO A 128 -11.10 -9.48 -16.70
C PRO A 128 -10.48 -9.70 -18.08
N VAL A 129 -10.76 -10.86 -18.68
CA VAL A 129 -10.26 -11.25 -20.01
C VAL A 129 -11.44 -11.45 -20.94
N ASP A 130 -11.74 -10.41 -21.73
CA ASP A 130 -12.71 -10.50 -22.82
C ASP A 130 -12.32 -11.59 -23.83
N ARG A 131 -13.28 -12.13 -24.58
CA ARG A 131 -13.04 -13.15 -25.63
C ARG A 131 -12.02 -12.72 -26.69
N ARG A 132 -11.83 -11.42 -26.89
CA ARG A 132 -10.88 -10.84 -27.85
C ARG A 132 -9.51 -10.52 -27.24
N ALA A 133 -9.36 -10.61 -25.92
CA ALA A 133 -8.12 -10.28 -25.23
C ALA A 133 -7.09 -11.42 -25.35
N ASN A 134 -5.82 -11.06 -25.46
CA ASN A 134 -4.70 -11.99 -25.40
C ASN A 134 -4.35 -12.28 -23.94
N GLY A 135 -5.05 -13.25 -23.35
CA GLY A 135 -4.85 -13.64 -21.95
C GLY A 135 -3.41 -14.04 -21.60
N ASN A 136 -2.66 -14.65 -22.52
CA ASN A 136 -1.27 -15.02 -22.26
C ASN A 136 -0.37 -13.78 -22.16
N ALA A 137 -0.53 -12.82 -23.06
CA ALA A 137 0.20 -11.55 -22.99
C ALA A 137 -0.14 -10.76 -21.72
N LEU A 138 -1.42 -10.71 -21.34
CA LEU A 138 -1.84 -10.09 -20.06
C LEU A 138 -1.21 -10.80 -18.86
N ALA A 139 -1.16 -12.14 -18.87
CA ALA A 139 -0.56 -12.91 -17.79
C ALA A 139 0.94 -12.64 -17.63
N GLU A 140 1.68 -12.53 -18.74
CA GLU A 140 3.10 -12.14 -18.70
C GLU A 140 3.29 -10.72 -18.17
N LEU A 141 2.44 -9.77 -18.57
CA LEU A 141 2.50 -8.39 -18.07
C LEU A 141 2.22 -8.30 -16.57
N LEU A 142 1.32 -9.13 -16.03
CA LEU A 142 1.03 -9.17 -14.59
C LEU A 142 2.20 -9.69 -13.75
N LYS A 143 3.20 -10.35 -14.36
CA LYS A 143 4.44 -10.75 -13.66
C LYS A 143 5.41 -9.57 -13.46
N SER A 144 5.16 -8.42 -14.06
CA SER A 144 5.98 -7.22 -13.85
C SER A 144 5.08 -6.02 -14.02
N PRO A 145 4.15 -5.80 -13.07
CA PRO A 145 3.20 -4.71 -13.17
C PRO A 145 3.97 -3.40 -13.30
N PHE A 146 3.56 -2.59 -14.28
CA PHE A 146 4.19 -1.32 -14.63
C PHE A 146 5.64 -1.43 -15.13
N GLY A 147 6.04 -2.61 -15.60
CA GLY A 147 7.39 -2.87 -16.11
C GLY A 147 8.47 -2.83 -15.03
N VAL A 148 8.07 -2.76 -13.76
CA VAL A 148 8.95 -2.95 -12.61
C VAL A 148 8.81 -4.42 -12.22
N PRO A 149 9.90 -5.20 -12.18
CA PRO A 149 9.82 -6.53 -11.60
C PRO A 149 9.30 -6.37 -10.18
N LEU A 150 8.25 -7.13 -9.82
CA LEU A 150 7.85 -7.18 -8.43
C LEU A 150 9.09 -7.55 -7.61
N PRO A 151 9.30 -6.93 -6.44
CA PRO A 151 10.42 -7.26 -5.58
C PRO A 151 10.56 -8.78 -5.52
N SER A 152 11.70 -9.29 -5.98
CA SER A 152 12.04 -10.71 -5.99
C SER A 152 11.66 -11.33 -4.64
N GLY A 153 10.71 -12.26 -4.66
CA GLY A 153 9.98 -12.77 -3.50
C GLY A 153 8.50 -12.93 -3.81
N PHE A 154 8.05 -12.21 -4.84
CA PHE A 154 6.66 -12.12 -5.25
C PHE A 154 6.31 -12.97 -6.47
N ILE A 155 7.22 -13.63 -7.21
CA ILE A 155 6.81 -14.46 -8.37
C ILE A 155 7.70 -15.70 -8.51
N PRO A 156 7.14 -16.92 -8.50
CA PRO A 156 7.93 -18.13 -8.70
C PRO A 156 8.39 -18.26 -10.14
N THR A 157 9.65 -18.67 -10.31
CA THR A 157 10.18 -19.18 -11.57
C THR A 157 9.45 -20.46 -11.98
N PRO A 158 8.91 -20.56 -13.21
CA PRO A 158 8.31 -21.80 -13.71
C PRO A 158 9.34 -22.95 -13.72
N GLY A 159 8.96 -24.12 -13.19
CA GLY A 159 9.69 -25.38 -13.41
C GLY A 159 10.61 -25.89 -12.30
N LYS A 160 10.72 -25.20 -11.15
CA LYS A 160 11.35 -25.79 -9.95
C LYS A 160 10.47 -25.56 -8.71
N PRO A 161 9.77 -26.59 -8.20
CA PRO A 161 9.16 -26.51 -6.87
C PRO A 161 10.30 -26.41 -5.85
N GLY A 162 10.67 -25.19 -5.49
CA GLY A 162 11.58 -24.94 -4.39
C GLY A 162 10.91 -25.33 -3.08
N PRO A 163 11.59 -26.06 -2.17
CA PRO A 163 11.06 -26.33 -0.85
C PRO A 163 11.08 -25.03 -0.03
N GLY A 164 9.91 -24.45 0.24
CA GLY A 164 9.74 -23.64 1.46
C GLY A 164 9.50 -22.13 1.37
N ILE A 165 8.94 -21.57 0.28
CA ILE A 165 8.45 -20.18 0.32
C ILE A 165 7.00 -20.08 -0.13
N PRO A 166 6.02 -19.91 0.78
CA PRO A 166 4.60 -19.85 0.44
C PRO A 166 4.14 -18.50 -0.16
N TYR A 167 5.04 -17.57 -0.49
CA TYR A 167 4.71 -16.18 -0.83
C TYR A 167 4.90 -15.78 -2.30
N GLY A 168 5.26 -16.71 -3.18
CA GLY A 168 5.33 -16.42 -4.60
C GLY A 168 3.94 -16.19 -5.21
N TYR A 169 3.71 -15.03 -5.81
CA TYR A 169 2.50 -14.74 -6.57
C TYR A 169 2.55 -15.45 -7.92
N HIS A 170 1.45 -16.07 -8.28
CA HIS A 170 1.24 -16.65 -9.60
C HIS A 170 0.14 -15.89 -10.31
N VAL A 171 0.08 -16.06 -11.63
CA VAL A 171 -1.05 -15.63 -12.43
C VAL A 171 -1.78 -16.87 -12.90
N ASP A 172 -2.99 -17.07 -12.38
CA ASP A 172 -3.87 -18.17 -12.78
C ASP A 172 -5.04 -17.64 -13.61
N ARG A 173 -5.44 -18.39 -14.63
CA ARG A 173 -6.70 -18.14 -15.32
C ARG A 173 -7.84 -18.79 -14.53
N ILE A 174 -8.75 -17.97 -14.02
CA ILE A 174 -9.91 -18.40 -13.24
C ILE A 174 -11.16 -17.91 -13.98
N GLY A 175 -11.79 -18.82 -14.72
CA GLY A 175 -12.88 -18.50 -15.65
C GLY A 175 -12.44 -17.54 -16.76
N ASP A 176 -13.15 -16.43 -16.82
CA ASP A 176 -13.01 -15.30 -17.75
C ASP A 176 -12.17 -14.15 -17.17
N ALA A 177 -11.34 -14.43 -16.16
CA ALA A 177 -10.37 -13.49 -15.61
C ALA A 177 -8.99 -14.13 -15.40
N LEU A 178 -7.95 -13.29 -15.33
CA LEU A 178 -6.66 -13.62 -14.74
C LEU A 178 -6.67 -13.13 -13.29
N ALA A 179 -6.17 -13.97 -12.38
CA ALA A 179 -5.96 -13.63 -10.99
C ALA A 179 -4.48 -13.71 -10.66
N LEU A 180 -3.94 -12.65 -10.05
CA LEU A 180 -2.59 -12.56 -9.51
C LEU A 180 -2.67 -12.57 -7.97
N GLY A 181 -1.98 -13.53 -7.35
CA GLY A 181 -2.01 -13.74 -5.90
C GLY A 181 -1.05 -14.86 -5.48
N ASN A 182 -0.79 -15.01 -4.18
CA ASN A 182 -0.05 -16.18 -3.68
C ASN A 182 -0.89 -17.48 -3.87
N PRO A 183 -0.31 -18.69 -3.71
CA PRO A 183 -1.02 -19.93 -4.01
C PRO A 183 -2.24 -20.16 -3.12
N GLN A 184 -2.24 -19.64 -1.89
CA GLN A 184 -3.38 -19.74 -0.98
C GLN A 184 -4.53 -18.82 -1.44
N THR A 185 -4.22 -17.58 -1.80
CA THR A 185 -5.15 -16.59 -2.35
C THR A 185 -5.76 -17.10 -3.66
N LEU A 186 -4.97 -17.67 -4.56
CA LEU A 186 -5.47 -18.18 -5.85
C LEU A 186 -6.34 -19.43 -5.69
N ARG A 187 -5.99 -20.35 -4.79
CA ARG A 187 -6.88 -21.48 -4.46
C ARG A 187 -8.22 -21.00 -3.94
N LYS A 188 -8.22 -20.07 -2.98
CA LYS A 188 -9.45 -19.47 -2.44
C LYS A 188 -10.25 -18.75 -3.53
N ALA A 189 -9.60 -17.97 -4.38
CA ALA A 189 -10.23 -17.28 -5.51
C ALA A 189 -10.88 -18.26 -6.50
N ASN A 190 -10.18 -19.35 -6.83
CA ASN A 190 -10.68 -20.38 -7.74
C ASN A 190 -11.86 -21.16 -7.13
N GLU A 191 -11.76 -21.56 -5.86
CA GLU A 191 -12.86 -22.17 -5.12
C GLU A 191 -14.08 -21.24 -5.10
N LEU A 192 -13.87 -19.97 -4.75
CA LEU A 192 -14.93 -18.98 -4.67
C LEU A 192 -15.60 -18.73 -6.03
N SER A 193 -14.84 -18.70 -7.13
CA SER A 193 -15.38 -18.51 -8.48
C SER A 193 -16.31 -19.63 -8.94
N ARG A 194 -16.20 -20.82 -8.33
CA ARG A 194 -16.98 -22.02 -8.68
C ARG A 194 -18.20 -22.23 -7.77
N GLN A 195 -18.35 -21.45 -6.70
CA GLN A 195 -19.45 -21.61 -5.76
C GLN A 195 -20.76 -21.05 -6.34
N PRO A 196 -21.77 -21.89 -6.64
CA PRO A 196 -23.08 -21.40 -7.07
C PRO A 196 -23.79 -20.69 -5.91
N GLY A 197 -24.56 -19.64 -6.21
CA GLY A 197 -25.39 -18.95 -5.21
C GLY A 197 -24.61 -18.18 -4.14
N ARG A 198 -23.33 -17.87 -4.39
CA ARG A 198 -22.51 -17.04 -3.49
C ARG A 198 -23.24 -15.73 -3.14
N PRO A 199 -23.22 -15.29 -1.85
CA PRO A 199 -23.79 -14.02 -1.46
C PRO A 199 -23.19 -12.88 -2.30
N ALA A 200 -24.04 -12.19 -3.06
CA ALA A 200 -23.64 -11.02 -3.80
C ALA A 200 -23.31 -9.87 -2.83
N ARG A 201 -22.41 -8.98 -3.23
CA ARG A 201 -22.11 -7.72 -2.54
C ARG A 201 -22.53 -6.54 -3.40
N PRO A 202 -23.85 -6.33 -3.57
CA PRO A 202 -24.36 -5.24 -4.40
C PRO A 202 -23.88 -3.87 -3.93
N GLU A 203 -23.60 -3.70 -2.64
CA GLU A 203 -23.12 -2.45 -2.08
C GLU A 203 -21.70 -2.08 -2.54
N LEU A 204 -20.79 -3.05 -2.75
CA LEU A 204 -19.46 -2.77 -3.32
C LEU A 204 -19.56 -2.39 -4.80
N THR A 205 -20.50 -3.01 -5.52
CA THR A 205 -20.79 -2.64 -6.92
C THR A 205 -21.36 -1.23 -6.99
N ALA A 206 -22.31 -0.91 -6.12
CA ALA A 206 -22.92 0.43 -6.03
C ALA A 206 -21.89 1.50 -5.68
N ALA A 207 -20.99 1.22 -4.72
CA ALA A 207 -19.91 2.13 -4.34
C ALA A 207 -18.95 2.46 -5.49
N LEU A 208 -18.59 1.47 -6.33
CA LEU A 208 -17.76 1.72 -7.50
C LEU A 208 -18.51 2.45 -8.62
N ALA A 209 -19.82 2.26 -8.72
CA ALA A 209 -20.65 2.93 -9.71
C ALA A 209 -21.00 4.39 -9.34
N ASP A 210 -20.94 4.77 -8.06
CA ASP A 210 -21.31 6.11 -7.57
C ASP A 210 -20.38 7.24 -8.06
N SER A 211 -19.14 6.90 -8.38
CA SER A 211 -18.14 7.87 -8.83
C SER A 211 -17.47 7.40 -10.11
N GLY A 212 -17.14 8.37 -10.98
CA GLY A 212 -16.09 8.22 -11.99
C GLY A 212 -14.73 8.15 -11.31
N GLY A 213 -13.64 8.24 -12.08
CA GLY A 213 -12.31 8.09 -11.54
C GLY A 213 -11.47 7.13 -12.35
N THR A 214 -10.24 7.52 -12.62
CA THR A 214 -9.19 6.62 -13.08
C THR A 214 -8.94 5.52 -12.03
N VAL A 215 -8.94 5.89 -10.75
CA VAL A 215 -8.79 4.97 -9.62
C VAL A 215 -9.98 5.11 -8.70
N ARG A 216 -10.55 3.99 -8.26
CA ARG A 216 -11.65 3.95 -7.31
C ARG A 216 -11.45 2.86 -6.29
N VAL A 217 -11.85 3.13 -5.06
CA VAL A 217 -11.76 2.17 -3.96
C VAL A 217 -13.11 2.14 -3.27
N ALA A 218 -13.85 1.06 -3.47
CA ALA A 218 -15.08 0.80 -2.75
C ALA A 218 -14.80 0.08 -1.44
N PHE A 219 -15.54 0.45 -0.41
CA PHE A 219 -15.53 -0.16 0.91
C PHE A 219 -16.95 -0.46 1.35
N ALA A 220 -17.15 -1.64 1.94
CA ALA A 220 -18.38 -2.00 2.63
C ALA A 220 -18.06 -2.89 3.83
N MET A 221 -18.73 -2.63 4.96
CA MET A 221 -18.50 -3.40 6.18
C MET A 221 -19.02 -4.83 6.03
N THR A 222 -18.19 -5.80 6.38
CA THR A 222 -18.59 -7.21 6.52
C THR A 222 -19.21 -7.44 7.90
N GLU A 223 -20.03 -8.49 8.05
CA GLU A 223 -20.63 -8.81 9.35
C GLU A 223 -19.60 -9.09 10.46
N PRO A 224 -18.47 -9.79 10.20
CA PRO A 224 -17.40 -9.92 11.18
C PRO A 224 -16.85 -8.56 11.64
N LEU A 225 -16.63 -7.62 10.71
CA LEU A 225 -16.13 -6.28 11.05
C LEU A 225 -17.16 -5.48 11.86
N ARG A 226 -18.45 -5.55 11.50
CA ARG A 226 -19.55 -4.94 12.26
C ARG A 226 -19.59 -5.46 13.69
N THR A 227 -19.45 -6.77 13.87
CA THR A 227 -19.43 -7.40 15.19
C THR A 227 -18.23 -6.96 16.03
N ILE A 228 -17.04 -6.90 15.44
CA ILE A 228 -15.84 -6.37 16.11
C ILE A 228 -16.07 -4.92 16.55
N LEU A 229 -16.60 -4.05 15.68
CA LEU A 229 -16.85 -2.65 16.02
C LEU A 229 -17.90 -2.50 17.12
N ARG A 230 -19.02 -3.23 17.05
CA ARG A 230 -20.05 -3.24 18.13
C ARG A 230 -19.47 -3.70 19.48
N SER A 231 -18.47 -4.58 19.47
CA SER A 231 -17.82 -5.05 20.70
C SER A 231 -16.94 -3.99 21.40
N ILE A 232 -16.52 -2.94 20.68
CA ILE A 232 -15.72 -1.84 21.27
C ILE A 232 -16.58 -0.99 22.22
N GLY A 233 -17.87 -0.84 21.93
CA GLY A 233 -18.82 -0.12 22.76
C GLY A 233 -20.03 0.41 21.98
N PRO A 234 -21.06 0.90 22.69
CA PRO A 234 -22.28 1.43 22.07
C PRO A 234 -22.04 2.73 21.29
N ASN A 235 -21.02 3.50 21.68
CA ASN A 235 -20.58 4.71 21.01
C ASN A 235 -19.14 4.57 20.54
N LEU A 236 -18.81 5.26 19.45
CA LEU A 236 -17.46 5.40 18.97
C LEU A 236 -16.61 6.20 19.99
N PRO A 237 -15.28 6.03 20.01
CA PRO A 237 -14.40 6.91 20.76
C PRO A 237 -14.63 8.39 20.44
N ALA A 238 -14.36 9.29 21.38
CA ALA A 238 -14.56 10.73 21.21
C ALA A 238 -13.74 11.30 20.04
N GLU A 239 -12.58 10.70 19.76
CA GLU A 239 -11.71 11.01 18.63
C GLU A 239 -12.36 10.69 17.27
N LEU A 240 -13.37 9.82 17.25
CA LEU A 240 -14.21 9.51 16.10
C LEU A 240 -15.61 10.17 16.20
N GLY A 241 -15.75 11.16 17.08
CA GLY A 241 -16.95 12.00 17.20
C GLY A 241 -17.95 11.55 18.26
N GLY A 242 -17.74 10.40 18.92
CA GLY A 242 -18.64 9.94 19.98
C GLY A 242 -20.02 9.47 19.52
N GLU A 243 -20.26 9.39 18.21
CA GLU A 243 -21.54 8.95 17.64
C GLU A 243 -21.83 7.47 17.97
N PRO A 244 -23.11 7.04 17.97
CA PRO A 244 -23.44 5.64 18.15
C PRO A 244 -22.72 4.76 17.12
N THR A 245 -22.08 3.67 17.59
CA THR A 245 -21.35 2.71 16.73
C THR A 245 -22.26 2.15 15.63
N ALA A 246 -23.56 1.99 15.93
CA ALA A 246 -24.59 1.58 14.98
C ALA A 246 -24.68 2.46 13.73
N THR A 247 -24.29 3.74 13.82
CA THR A 247 -24.23 4.64 12.66
C THR A 247 -23.28 4.10 11.59
N LEU A 248 -22.10 3.61 12.00
CA LEU A 248 -21.14 3.00 11.08
C LEU A 248 -21.55 1.56 10.71
N THR A 249 -21.99 0.77 11.68
CA THR A 249 -22.17 -0.67 11.46
C THR A 249 -23.49 -1.06 10.80
N GLU A 250 -24.54 -0.25 10.96
CA GLU A 250 -25.90 -0.58 10.50
C GLU A 250 -26.47 0.48 9.55
N LYS A 251 -26.02 1.73 9.68
CA LYS A 251 -26.59 2.85 8.92
C LYS A 251 -25.74 3.31 7.75
N MET A 252 -24.49 2.88 7.65
CA MET A 252 -23.66 3.06 6.46
C MET A 252 -23.79 1.84 5.55
N SER A 253 -24.22 2.08 4.31
CA SER A 253 -24.31 1.05 3.27
C SER A 253 -22.94 0.76 2.68
N TRP A 254 -22.24 1.82 2.25
CA TRP A 254 -20.91 1.73 1.64
C TRP A 254 -20.18 3.08 1.69
N ALA A 255 -18.87 3.05 1.41
CA ALA A 255 -18.04 4.22 1.15
C ALA A 255 -17.23 4.00 -0.14
N THR A 256 -16.89 5.08 -0.84
CA THR A 256 -16.05 5.04 -2.04
C THR A 256 -15.11 6.22 -2.06
N LEU A 257 -13.85 5.97 -2.40
CA LEU A 257 -12.84 6.99 -2.68
C LEU A 257 -12.49 6.92 -4.17
N SER A 258 -12.69 8.00 -4.90
CA SER A 258 -12.31 8.12 -6.30
C SER A 258 -11.23 9.18 -6.50
N PHE A 259 -10.28 8.88 -7.38
CA PHE A 259 -9.25 9.79 -7.84
C PHE A 259 -9.28 9.83 -9.37
N ASP A 260 -9.48 11.02 -9.91
CA ASP A 260 -9.30 11.30 -11.33
C ASP A 260 -7.86 11.75 -11.53
N ALA A 261 -7.08 10.89 -12.19
CA ALA A 261 -5.69 11.19 -12.48
C ALA A 261 -5.63 12.20 -13.64
N PRO A 262 -4.59 13.05 -13.68
CA PRO A 262 -4.31 13.89 -14.84
C PRO A 262 -4.18 13.04 -16.11
N ALA A 263 -4.79 13.50 -17.20
CA ALA A 263 -4.78 12.83 -18.49
C ALA A 263 -4.80 13.82 -19.68
N GLY A 264 -4.29 13.38 -20.82
CA GLY A 264 -4.09 14.12 -22.04
C GLY A 264 -3.22 15.36 -21.84
N ARG A 265 -3.87 16.52 -22.00
CA ARG A 265 -3.26 17.84 -21.76
C ARG A 265 -3.70 18.45 -20.43
N SER A 266 -4.62 17.80 -19.72
CA SER A 266 -5.08 18.26 -18.42
C SER A 266 -4.03 17.92 -17.36
N THR A 267 -3.63 18.92 -16.59
CA THR A 267 -2.81 18.74 -15.37
C THR A 267 -3.67 18.62 -14.12
N ASP A 268 -4.98 18.62 -14.29
CA ASP A 268 -5.94 18.69 -13.20
C ASP A 268 -6.18 17.29 -12.62
N ALA A 269 -6.13 17.20 -11.31
CA ALA A 269 -6.50 16.00 -10.56
C ALA A 269 -7.61 16.35 -9.58
N SER A 270 -8.54 15.43 -9.35
CA SER A 270 -9.58 15.59 -8.34
C SER A 270 -9.72 14.35 -7.47
N LEU A 271 -10.13 14.58 -6.23
CA LEU A 271 -10.42 13.53 -5.25
C LEU A 271 -11.89 13.66 -4.82
N ARG A 272 -12.59 12.54 -4.68
CA ARG A 272 -13.92 12.50 -4.09
C ARG A 272 -14.04 11.32 -3.14
N LEU A 273 -14.46 11.60 -1.91
CA LEU A 273 -14.95 10.61 -0.97
C LEU A 273 -16.47 10.72 -0.94
N SER A 274 -17.16 9.59 -1.09
CA SER A 274 -18.62 9.50 -0.98
C SER A 274 -18.99 8.36 -0.04
N MET A 275 -19.96 8.59 0.82
CA MET A 275 -20.50 7.59 1.74
C MET A 275 -22.02 7.57 1.61
N GLN A 276 -22.59 6.38 1.46
CA GLN A 276 -24.03 6.19 1.37
C GLN A 276 -24.57 5.73 2.72
N ALA A 277 -25.50 6.50 3.26
CA ALA A 277 -26.29 6.14 4.42
C ALA A 277 -27.59 5.44 3.99
N VAL A 278 -28.30 4.85 4.94
CA VAL A 278 -29.64 4.29 4.70
C VAL A 278 -30.74 5.35 4.67
N ASP A 279 -30.48 6.54 5.22
CA ASP A 279 -31.39 7.69 5.27
C ASP A 279 -30.64 9.01 5.54
N SER A 280 -31.34 10.14 5.48
CA SER A 280 -30.73 11.47 5.66
C SER A 280 -30.26 11.76 7.09
N ASP A 281 -30.87 11.15 8.11
CA ASP A 281 -30.45 11.32 9.50
C ASP A 281 -29.13 10.58 9.76
N ALA A 282 -29.03 9.37 9.24
CA ALA A 282 -27.79 8.60 9.23
C ALA A 282 -26.68 9.32 8.47
N ALA A 283 -26.98 9.96 7.32
CA ALA A 283 -26.00 10.76 6.59
C ALA A 283 -25.47 11.94 7.43
N ARG A 284 -26.34 12.65 8.16
CA ARG A 284 -25.90 13.72 9.09
C ARG A 284 -24.96 13.20 10.17
N ARG A 285 -25.24 12.04 10.76
CA ARG A 285 -24.35 11.40 11.76
C ARG A 285 -23.04 10.92 11.14
N LEU A 286 -23.07 10.36 9.93
CA LEU A 286 -21.86 9.98 9.20
C LEU A 286 -21.00 11.20 8.85
N LYS A 287 -21.59 12.35 8.52
CA LYS A 287 -20.85 13.62 8.40
C LYS A 287 -20.11 13.94 9.70
N ASN A 288 -20.74 13.82 10.86
CA ASN A 288 -20.08 14.09 12.15
C ASN A 288 -18.89 13.17 12.39
N ILE A 289 -19.03 11.87 12.08
CA ILE A 289 -17.93 10.90 12.16
C ILE A 289 -16.79 11.28 11.21
N ALA A 290 -17.09 11.60 9.95
CA ALA A 290 -16.09 11.99 8.97
C ALA A 290 -15.34 13.28 9.39
N VAL A 291 -16.06 14.29 9.88
CA VAL A 291 -15.46 15.52 10.43
C VAL A 291 -14.52 15.20 11.60
N ALA A 292 -14.93 14.31 12.51
CA ALA A 292 -14.09 13.92 13.63
C ALA A 292 -12.82 13.15 13.17
N VAL A 293 -12.96 12.23 12.22
CA VAL A 293 -11.82 11.52 11.61
C VAL A 293 -10.84 12.49 10.96
N PHE A 294 -11.33 13.44 10.16
CA PHE A 294 -10.48 14.45 9.53
C PHE A 294 -9.83 15.36 10.57
N ARG A 295 -10.58 15.83 11.57
CA ARG A 295 -10.03 16.63 12.66
C ARG A 295 -8.91 15.91 13.40
N THR A 296 -9.13 14.65 13.76
CA THR A 296 -8.13 13.82 14.45
C THR A 296 -6.90 13.61 13.58
N THR A 297 -7.08 13.31 12.29
CA THR A 297 -5.98 13.13 11.33
C THR A 297 -5.19 14.42 11.11
N VAL A 298 -5.88 15.55 10.96
CA VAL A 298 -5.26 16.87 10.75
C VAL A 298 -4.57 17.36 12.01
N ASN A 299 -5.09 17.08 13.20
CA ASN A 299 -4.47 17.50 14.46
C ASN A 299 -3.35 16.55 14.93
N ASP A 300 -3.20 15.38 14.31
CA ASP A 300 -2.13 14.45 14.66
C ASP A 300 -0.79 14.82 13.99
N GLY A 301 0.31 14.52 14.68
CA GLY A 301 1.67 14.71 14.17
C GLY A 301 2.01 16.16 13.78
N ASP A 302 2.65 16.32 12.62
CA ASP A 302 3.14 17.62 12.16
C ASP A 302 2.08 18.49 11.48
N LEU A 303 0.99 17.88 11.00
CA LEU A 303 -0.10 18.64 10.39
C LEU A 303 -0.82 19.50 11.44
N GLY A 304 -0.95 18.99 12.68
CA GLY A 304 -1.58 19.73 13.77
C GLY A 304 -0.84 21.01 14.19
N LYS A 305 0.43 21.12 13.77
CA LYS A 305 1.30 22.29 13.98
C LYS A 305 1.37 23.21 12.76
N HIS A 306 0.80 22.79 11.62
CA HIS A 306 0.84 23.58 10.39
C HIS A 306 -0.06 24.82 10.53
N PRO A 307 0.39 26.01 10.12
CA PRO A 307 -0.40 27.25 10.23
C PRO A 307 -1.73 27.17 9.47
N ASP A 308 -1.77 26.47 8.35
CA ASP A 308 -2.96 26.34 7.49
C ASP A 308 -3.83 25.10 7.78
N LYS A 309 -3.68 24.44 8.93
CA LYS A 309 -4.44 23.21 9.22
C LYS A 309 -5.97 23.41 9.18
N ASP A 310 -6.45 24.58 9.62
CA ASP A 310 -7.88 24.89 9.63
C ASP A 310 -8.42 25.04 8.20
N LYS A 311 -7.61 25.58 7.28
CA LYS A 311 -7.93 25.64 5.86
C LYS A 311 -8.11 24.24 5.27
N VAL A 312 -7.24 23.28 5.64
CA VAL A 312 -7.41 21.87 5.23
C VAL A 312 -8.70 21.28 5.77
N LEU A 313 -9.04 21.55 7.03
CA LEU A 313 -10.30 21.07 7.61
C LEU A 313 -11.52 21.63 6.90
N THR A 314 -11.49 22.91 6.49
CA THR A 314 -12.55 23.52 5.69
C THR A 314 -12.67 22.85 4.31
N MET A 315 -11.55 22.57 3.64
CA MET A 315 -11.55 21.88 2.34
C MET A 315 -12.04 20.44 2.42
N LEU A 316 -11.79 19.77 3.55
CA LEU A 316 -12.28 18.42 3.81
C LEU A 316 -13.68 18.40 4.43
N GLU A 317 -14.38 19.53 4.52
CA GLU A 317 -15.69 19.57 5.16
C GLU A 317 -16.71 18.73 4.36
N PRO A 318 -17.24 17.64 4.94
CA PRO A 318 -18.23 16.83 4.25
C PRO A 318 -19.55 17.58 4.09
N GLN A 319 -20.19 17.40 2.95
CA GLN A 319 -21.52 17.90 2.64
C GLN A 319 -22.54 16.75 2.65
N VAL A 320 -23.75 17.01 3.14
CA VAL A 320 -24.85 16.04 3.13
C VAL A 320 -25.78 16.36 1.96
N GLN A 321 -26.02 15.38 1.09
CA GLN A 321 -26.95 15.46 -0.03
C GLN A 321 -27.94 14.30 0.06
N GLY A 322 -29.13 14.56 0.62
CA GLY A 322 -30.10 13.50 0.90
C GLY A 322 -29.55 12.48 1.91
N ASP A 323 -29.39 11.25 1.48
CA ASP A 323 -28.83 10.12 2.25
C ASP A 323 -27.32 9.89 1.97
N ARG A 324 -26.64 10.85 1.35
CA ARG A 324 -25.20 10.78 1.03
C ARG A 324 -24.38 11.81 1.78
N VAL A 325 -23.14 11.43 2.11
CA VAL A 325 -22.10 12.32 2.61
C VAL A 325 -20.97 12.37 1.61
N GLU A 326 -20.57 13.57 1.21
CA GLU A 326 -19.54 13.75 0.18
C GLU A 326 -18.46 14.73 0.61
N VAL A 327 -17.22 14.44 0.26
CA VAL A 327 -16.08 15.36 0.30
C VAL A 327 -15.51 15.38 -1.11
N ARG A 328 -15.31 16.57 -1.66
CA ARG A 328 -14.73 16.76 -2.99
C ARG A 328 -13.55 17.71 -2.84
N LEU A 329 -12.44 17.36 -3.46
CA LEU A 329 -11.31 18.24 -3.68
C LEU A 329 -11.16 18.40 -5.18
N ASP A 330 -11.57 19.57 -5.68
CA ASP A 330 -11.40 19.93 -7.07
C ASP A 330 -9.91 20.21 -7.41
N PRO A 331 -9.56 20.43 -8.69
CA PRO A 331 -8.16 20.68 -9.06
C PRO A 331 -7.54 21.91 -8.38
N ALA A 332 -8.31 22.96 -8.14
CA ALA A 332 -7.83 24.17 -7.47
C ALA A 332 -7.59 23.91 -5.97
N GLU A 333 -8.50 23.18 -5.33
CA GLU A 333 -8.37 22.71 -3.95
C GLU A 333 -7.20 21.74 -3.77
N MET A 334 -7.04 20.77 -4.68
CA MET A 334 -5.87 19.87 -4.68
C MET A 334 -4.58 20.70 -4.75
N LYS A 335 -4.48 21.66 -5.67
CA LYS A 335 -3.31 22.54 -5.75
C LYS A 335 -3.11 23.40 -4.50
N ALA A 336 -4.18 23.94 -3.92
CA ALA A 336 -4.13 24.77 -2.72
C ALA A 336 -3.73 23.98 -1.45
N SER A 337 -4.04 22.68 -1.41
CA SER A 337 -3.65 21.79 -0.32
C SER A 337 -2.27 21.16 -0.50
N ALA A 338 -1.64 21.32 -1.68
CA ALA A 338 -0.32 20.76 -1.98
C ALA A 338 0.76 21.14 -0.96
N GLY A 339 0.78 22.42 -0.55
CA GLY A 339 1.61 22.99 0.54
C GLY A 339 1.60 22.17 1.82
N ILE A 340 0.44 21.57 2.10
CA ILE A 340 0.10 21.02 3.40
C ILE A 340 0.14 19.49 3.35
N LEU A 341 -0.40 18.90 2.28
CA LEU A 341 -0.46 17.46 2.08
C LEU A 341 0.86 16.89 1.53
N GLY A 342 1.65 17.66 0.80
CA GLY A 342 2.92 17.24 0.22
C GLY A 342 3.90 16.69 1.26
N PRO A 343 4.27 17.49 2.29
CA PRO A 343 5.15 17.03 3.36
C PRO A 343 4.63 15.81 4.13
N LEU A 344 3.30 15.67 4.26
CA LEU A 344 2.69 14.51 4.91
C LEU A 344 2.77 13.25 4.06
N ALA A 345 2.55 13.38 2.75
CA ALA A 345 2.73 12.26 1.83
C ALA A 345 4.18 11.76 1.87
N ILE A 346 5.15 12.67 1.94
CA ILE A 346 6.58 12.33 2.12
C ILE A 346 6.80 11.60 3.44
N LYS A 347 6.36 12.17 4.57
CA LYS A 347 6.52 11.53 5.90
C LYS A 347 5.81 10.19 6.00
N ALA A 348 4.64 10.04 5.38
CA ALA A 348 3.92 8.78 5.32
C ALA A 348 4.70 7.73 4.53
N ARG A 349 5.32 8.11 3.41
CA ARG A 349 6.22 7.24 2.62
C ARG A 349 7.48 6.88 3.39
N GLU A 350 8.12 7.84 4.06
CA GLU A 350 9.27 7.58 4.93
C GLU A 350 8.91 6.61 6.05
N LYS A 351 7.78 6.84 6.71
CA LYS A 351 7.27 5.92 7.74
C LYS A 351 7.01 4.52 7.17
N ALA A 352 6.37 4.41 6.01
CA ALA A 352 6.12 3.12 5.36
C ALA A 352 7.44 2.41 5.01
N ALA A 353 8.42 3.13 4.46
CA ALA A 353 9.75 2.60 4.19
C ALA A 353 10.45 2.13 5.47
N ARG A 354 10.31 2.87 6.58
CA ARG A 354 10.85 2.46 7.89
C ARG A 354 10.16 1.22 8.44
N ASP A 355 8.84 1.14 8.37
CA ASP A 355 8.10 -0.03 8.83
C ASP A 355 8.49 -1.27 7.98
N GLU A 356 8.65 -1.12 6.66
CA GLU A 356 9.16 -2.17 5.77
C GLU A 356 10.60 -2.58 6.12
N SER A 357 11.48 -1.60 6.37
CA SER A 357 12.85 -1.85 6.78
C SER A 357 12.91 -2.60 8.11
N GLU A 358 12.02 -2.28 9.05
CA GLU A 358 11.94 -2.96 10.34
C GLU A 358 11.57 -4.43 10.15
N THR A 359 10.60 -4.72 9.28
CA THR A 359 10.23 -6.09 8.90
C THR A 359 11.40 -6.83 8.27
N LYS A 360 12.12 -6.21 7.33
CA LYS A 360 13.30 -6.80 6.68
C LYS A 360 14.41 -7.09 7.70
N LEU A 361 14.73 -6.13 8.59
CA LEU A 361 15.72 -6.32 9.65
C LEU A 361 15.34 -7.46 10.60
N LYS A 362 14.07 -7.62 10.98
CA LYS A 362 13.61 -8.76 11.79
C LYS A 362 13.87 -10.10 11.09
N LEU A 363 13.57 -10.18 9.79
CA LEU A 363 13.84 -11.39 9.00
C LEU A 363 15.34 -11.68 8.92
N LEU A 364 16.15 -10.67 8.67
CA LEU A 364 17.62 -10.78 8.58
C LEU A 364 18.23 -11.22 9.92
N VAL A 365 17.84 -10.58 11.02
CA VAL A 365 18.28 -10.97 12.37
C VAL A 365 17.89 -12.41 12.69
N SER A 366 16.65 -12.81 12.37
CA SER A 366 16.22 -14.19 12.57
C SER A 366 17.05 -15.18 11.75
N ALA A 367 17.37 -14.84 10.49
CA ALA A 367 18.17 -15.68 9.62
C ALA A 367 19.61 -15.82 10.13
N ILE A 368 20.24 -14.73 10.54
CA ILE A 368 21.59 -14.72 11.14
C ILE A 368 21.60 -15.59 12.40
N ARG A 369 20.63 -15.44 13.29
CA ARG A 369 20.54 -16.23 14.53
C ARG A 369 20.40 -17.72 14.25
N ASN A 370 19.54 -18.10 13.31
CA ASN A 370 19.35 -19.51 12.95
C ASN A 370 20.62 -20.08 12.31
N TYR A 371 21.26 -19.34 11.40
CA TYR A 371 22.56 -19.70 10.83
C TYR A 371 23.61 -19.93 11.91
N THR A 372 23.75 -18.98 12.84
CA THR A 372 24.73 -19.04 13.93
C THR A 372 24.46 -20.22 14.86
N GLY A 373 23.19 -20.52 15.16
CA GLY A 373 22.78 -21.69 15.94
C GLY A 373 23.19 -23.00 15.27
N ASP A 374 22.86 -23.16 13.99
CA ASP A 374 23.12 -24.39 13.21
C ASP A 374 24.60 -24.62 12.89
N THR A 375 25.42 -23.56 12.88
CA THR A 375 26.85 -23.62 12.50
C THR A 375 27.80 -23.58 13.69
N GLY A 376 27.29 -23.78 14.91
CA GLY A 376 28.10 -23.86 16.13
C GLY A 376 28.68 -22.51 16.57
N GLY A 377 27.92 -21.42 16.38
CA GLY A 377 28.33 -20.07 16.79
C GLY A 377 29.05 -19.28 15.70
N ARG A 378 29.22 -19.82 14.49
CA ARG A 378 29.84 -19.10 13.38
C ARG A 378 28.85 -18.08 12.80
N PHE A 379 29.30 -16.87 12.53
CA PHE A 379 28.50 -15.87 11.81
C PHE A 379 28.63 -16.05 10.30
N PRO A 380 27.61 -15.66 9.50
CA PRO A 380 27.73 -15.62 8.05
C PRO A 380 28.83 -14.62 7.64
N ARG A 381 29.48 -14.87 6.50
CA ARG A 381 30.63 -14.03 6.05
C ARG A 381 30.20 -12.67 5.53
N SER A 382 29.06 -12.63 4.85
CA SER A 382 28.42 -11.41 4.39
C SER A 382 26.91 -11.61 4.35
N MET A 383 26.16 -10.55 4.07
CA MET A 383 24.72 -10.69 3.88
C MET A 383 24.40 -11.56 2.67
N GLU A 384 25.27 -11.57 1.65
CA GLU A 384 25.14 -12.33 0.41
C GLU A 384 25.55 -13.80 0.53
N ASP A 385 25.92 -14.27 1.73
CA ASP A 385 26.35 -15.65 1.96
C ASP A 385 25.27 -16.65 1.48
N PRO A 386 25.58 -17.54 0.52
CA PRO A 386 24.60 -18.49 -0.01
C PRO A 386 24.01 -19.41 1.06
N GLU A 387 24.73 -19.68 2.16
CA GLU A 387 24.19 -20.51 3.24
C GLU A 387 23.16 -19.75 4.09
N LEU A 388 23.22 -18.41 4.13
CA LEU A 388 22.20 -17.59 4.79
C LEU A 388 20.84 -17.66 4.07
N LEU A 389 20.85 -17.91 2.75
CA LEU A 389 19.64 -18.06 1.93
C LEU A 389 18.70 -19.14 2.45
N LYS A 390 19.27 -20.23 3.00
CA LYS A 390 18.51 -21.35 3.57
C LYS A 390 17.59 -20.87 4.69
N TYR A 391 18.04 -19.92 5.50
CA TYR A 391 17.32 -19.42 6.67
C TYR A 391 16.37 -18.26 6.34
N LEU A 392 16.63 -17.53 5.27
CA LEU A 392 15.70 -16.55 4.74
C LEU A 392 14.51 -17.20 4.02
N GLY A 393 14.65 -18.46 3.60
CA GLY A 393 13.69 -19.12 2.73
C GLY A 393 13.49 -18.26 1.48
N LYS A 394 14.58 -17.92 0.79
CA LYS A 394 14.59 -17.05 -0.41
C LYS A 394 15.51 -17.62 -1.48
N THR A 395 15.13 -17.49 -2.75
CA THR A 395 16.04 -17.78 -3.87
C THR A 395 17.12 -16.69 -3.98
N PRO A 396 18.23 -16.91 -4.71
CA PRO A 396 19.29 -15.90 -4.87
C PRO A 396 18.80 -14.55 -5.44
N ALA A 397 17.79 -14.55 -6.31
CA ALA A 397 17.21 -13.31 -6.83
C ALA A 397 16.40 -12.56 -5.77
N GLU A 398 15.65 -13.30 -4.95
CA GLU A 398 14.82 -12.79 -3.85
C GLU A 398 15.66 -12.23 -2.71
N HIS A 399 16.82 -12.82 -2.52
CA HIS A 399 17.80 -12.34 -1.57
C HIS A 399 18.26 -10.93 -1.88
N LYS A 400 18.66 -10.66 -3.14
CA LYS A 400 19.11 -9.32 -3.53
C LYS A 400 18.07 -8.25 -3.19
N VAL A 401 16.79 -8.56 -3.34
CA VAL A 401 15.69 -7.66 -3.00
C VAL A 401 15.43 -7.56 -1.50
N ALA A 402 15.57 -8.66 -0.76
CA ALA A 402 15.51 -8.63 0.70
C ALA A 402 16.62 -7.76 1.31
N LEU A 403 17.75 -7.64 0.61
CA LEU A 403 18.88 -6.78 0.99
C LEU A 403 18.71 -5.32 0.56
N LEU A 404 17.68 -4.98 -0.23
CA LEU A 404 17.37 -3.58 -0.55
C LEU A 404 16.73 -2.92 0.66
N ASN A 405 17.40 -1.90 1.17
CA ASN A 405 16.87 -1.04 2.22
C ASN A 405 15.86 -0.06 1.57
N PRO A 406 14.56 -0.12 1.93
CA PRO A 406 13.55 0.77 1.33
C PRO A 406 13.76 2.24 1.67
N VAL A 407 14.50 2.56 2.75
CA VAL A 407 14.86 3.93 3.14
C VAL A 407 16.05 4.45 2.31
N ASN A 408 17.00 3.58 1.98
CA ASN A 408 18.14 3.91 1.11
C ASN A 408 18.46 2.72 0.17
N PRO A 409 17.75 2.60 -0.97
CA PRO A 409 17.90 1.45 -1.87
C PRO A 409 19.30 1.28 -2.44
N GLY A 410 20.12 2.35 -2.49
CA GLY A 410 21.48 2.31 -3.01
C GLY A 410 22.53 1.72 -2.06
N ARG A 411 22.24 1.64 -0.75
CA ARG A 411 23.21 1.18 0.27
C ARG A 411 22.85 -0.16 0.92
N GLY A 412 21.58 -0.56 0.92
CA GLY A 412 21.15 -1.82 1.52
C GLY A 412 21.36 -1.88 3.04
N TYR A 413 21.72 -3.06 3.54
CA TYR A 413 21.99 -3.31 4.96
C TYR A 413 23.46 -3.66 5.20
N VAL A 414 24.00 -3.26 6.34
CA VAL A 414 25.36 -3.57 6.77
C VAL A 414 25.31 -4.59 7.90
N MET A 415 25.97 -5.73 7.71
CA MET A 415 26.09 -6.78 8.71
C MET A 415 27.39 -6.65 9.50
N LEU A 416 27.29 -6.96 10.79
CA LEU A 416 28.40 -7.10 11.71
C LEU A 416 28.56 -8.58 12.06
N SER A 417 29.81 -9.03 12.16
CA SER A 417 30.16 -10.36 12.66
C SER A 417 30.77 -10.17 14.06
N PRO A 418 29.94 -10.06 15.10
CA PRO A 418 30.43 -9.64 16.39
C PRO A 418 31.27 -10.73 17.05
N SER A 419 32.35 -10.34 17.71
CA SER A 419 33.18 -11.22 18.54
C SER A 419 32.81 -10.99 20.00
N VAL A 420 31.59 -11.40 20.38
CA VAL A 420 31.02 -11.06 21.68
C VAL A 420 31.63 -11.96 22.77
N PRO A 421 32.29 -11.41 23.81
CA PRO A 421 32.68 -12.18 24.98
C PRO A 421 31.48 -12.82 25.68
N ALA A 422 31.69 -13.95 26.36
CA ALA A 422 30.67 -14.54 27.21
C ALA A 422 30.18 -13.51 28.25
N GLY A 423 28.86 -13.43 28.46
CA GLY A 423 28.24 -12.56 29.48
C GLY A 423 27.79 -11.18 29.01
N VAL A 424 28.03 -10.79 27.75
CA VAL A 424 27.43 -9.55 27.20
C VAL A 424 25.93 -9.75 26.96
N ASN A 425 25.13 -8.75 27.35
CA ASN A 425 23.70 -8.76 27.11
C ASN A 425 23.39 -8.78 25.60
N PRO A 426 22.67 -9.79 25.06
CA PRO A 426 22.37 -9.89 23.62
C PRO A 426 21.60 -8.68 23.08
N SER A 427 20.82 -8.00 23.92
CA SER A 427 20.13 -6.77 23.53
C SER A 427 21.09 -5.64 23.22
N ALA A 428 22.33 -5.64 23.73
CA ALA A 428 23.34 -4.62 23.43
C ALA A 428 24.19 -4.95 22.18
N VAL A 429 24.02 -6.13 21.59
CA VAL A 429 24.84 -6.60 20.46
C VAL A 429 24.13 -6.28 19.15
N LEU A 430 24.64 -5.31 18.41
CA LEU A 430 24.16 -4.97 17.07
C LEU A 430 24.65 -6.01 16.05
N LEU A 431 23.74 -6.58 15.25
CA LEU A 431 24.06 -7.56 14.21
C LEU A 431 23.98 -6.99 12.80
N VAL A 432 23.01 -6.13 12.54
CA VAL A 432 22.76 -5.56 11.22
C VAL A 432 22.16 -4.17 11.36
N TYR A 433 22.49 -3.25 10.46
CA TYR A 433 21.89 -1.91 10.45
C TYR A 433 21.68 -1.39 9.02
N GLU A 434 20.83 -0.37 8.86
CA GLU A 434 20.60 0.30 7.57
C GLU A 434 21.86 1.03 7.08
N GLY A 435 22.29 0.78 5.84
CA GLY A 435 23.36 1.55 5.22
C GLY A 435 22.96 3.00 4.95
N TYR A 436 23.88 3.95 5.12
CA TYR A 436 23.66 5.38 4.92
C TYR A 436 24.88 6.07 4.30
N ASP A 437 24.63 7.16 3.57
CA ASP A 437 25.67 8.05 3.01
C ASP A 437 25.93 9.25 3.92
N LYS A 438 24.84 9.85 4.41
CA LYS A 438 24.81 10.94 5.38
C LYS A 438 23.91 10.49 6.53
N TRP A 439 24.25 10.88 7.76
CA TRP A 439 23.43 10.53 8.91
C TRP A 439 22.03 11.16 8.79
N PRO A 440 20.95 10.36 8.71
CA PRO A 440 19.61 10.90 8.62
C PRO A 440 19.18 11.55 9.94
N SER A 441 18.45 12.65 9.89
CA SER A 441 17.93 13.35 11.08
C SER A 441 17.01 12.48 11.95
N THR A 442 16.39 11.46 11.34
CA THR A 442 15.51 10.49 12.00
C THR A 442 16.25 9.27 12.57
N GLY A 443 17.59 9.20 12.43
CA GLY A 443 18.40 8.05 12.83
C GLY A 443 18.29 6.86 11.87
N ILE A 444 18.89 5.72 12.19
CA ILE A 444 18.81 4.49 11.38
C ILE A 444 18.23 3.34 12.19
N GLN A 445 17.69 2.32 11.53
CA GLN A 445 17.28 1.10 12.21
C GLN A 445 18.45 0.12 12.33
N GLY A 446 18.54 -0.52 13.50
CA GLY A 446 19.48 -1.59 13.81
C GLY A 446 18.76 -2.82 14.37
N GLY A 447 19.17 -3.99 13.92
CA GLY A 447 18.75 -5.30 14.41
C GLY A 447 19.77 -5.90 15.37
N PHE A 448 19.30 -6.37 16.53
CA PHE A 448 20.15 -6.83 17.63
C PHE A 448 20.06 -8.34 17.83
N ALA A 449 21.03 -8.92 18.55
CA ALA A 449 21.15 -10.37 18.73
C ALA A 449 19.98 -11.03 19.48
N ASP A 450 19.20 -10.27 20.24
CA ASP A 450 17.98 -10.75 20.90
C ASP A 450 16.75 -10.83 19.96
N GLY A 451 16.85 -10.35 18.71
CA GLY A 451 15.73 -10.31 17.76
C GLY A 451 15.02 -8.97 17.66
N ARG A 452 15.32 -8.00 18.53
CA ARG A 452 14.68 -6.68 18.46
C ARG A 452 15.25 -5.86 17.30
N VAL A 453 14.41 -4.96 16.78
CA VAL A 453 14.85 -3.87 15.90
C VAL A 453 14.55 -2.56 16.61
N ALA A 454 15.50 -1.63 16.60
CA ALA A 454 15.34 -0.32 17.21
C ALA A 454 15.99 0.78 16.38
N VAL A 455 15.51 2.00 16.56
CA VAL A 455 16.10 3.20 15.96
C VAL A 455 17.32 3.63 16.78
N ILE A 456 18.46 3.74 16.11
CA ILE A 456 19.71 4.33 16.59
C ILE A 456 19.69 5.80 16.20
N LYS A 457 19.69 6.72 17.17
CA LYS A 457 19.35 8.12 16.93
C LYS A 457 20.53 8.93 16.39
N THR A 458 21.74 8.55 16.78
CA THR A 458 22.95 9.35 16.47
C THR A 458 24.10 8.50 15.91
N GLU A 459 24.92 9.10 15.05
CA GLU A 459 26.08 8.42 14.47
C GLU A 459 27.11 7.99 15.53
N PRO A 460 27.41 8.81 16.56
CA PRO A 460 28.28 8.37 17.66
C PRO A 460 27.75 7.15 18.41
N GLU A 461 26.43 7.06 18.62
CA GLU A 461 25.77 5.90 19.23
C GLU A 461 25.99 4.64 18.38
N LEU A 462 25.76 4.72 17.06
CA LEU A 462 26.06 3.60 16.16
C LEU A 462 27.54 3.22 16.24
N LYS A 463 28.46 4.18 16.15
CA LYS A 463 29.90 3.91 16.22
C LYS A 463 30.27 3.21 17.53
N ALA A 464 29.69 3.62 18.66
CA ALA A 464 29.90 2.93 19.93
C ALA A 464 29.40 1.48 19.90
N MET A 465 28.21 1.23 19.36
CA MET A 465 27.64 -0.11 19.20
C MET A 465 28.47 -0.99 18.26
N VAL A 466 28.94 -0.44 17.14
CA VAL A 466 29.81 -1.16 16.17
C VAL A 466 31.14 -1.54 16.81
N ARG A 467 31.77 -0.62 17.55
CA ARG A 467 33.02 -0.91 18.27
C ARG A 467 32.82 -1.98 19.33
N ALA A 468 31.74 -1.90 20.11
CA ALA A 468 31.40 -2.90 21.11
C ALA A 468 31.12 -4.28 20.50
N ALA A 469 30.47 -4.32 19.32
CA ALA A 469 30.18 -5.56 18.60
C ALA A 469 31.45 -6.20 18.00
N THR A 470 32.34 -5.41 17.41
CA THR A 470 33.46 -5.91 16.60
C THR A 470 34.82 -5.91 17.30
N GLY A 471 34.95 -5.21 18.44
CA GLY A 471 36.22 -5.02 19.14
C GLY A 471 37.23 -4.14 18.40
N ARG A 472 36.81 -3.47 17.31
CA ARG A 472 37.63 -2.56 16.49
C ARG A 472 37.19 -1.12 16.65
#